data_AF-A0A1Q6UEY9-F1
#
_entry.id   AF-A0A1Q6UEY9-F1
#
_cell.length_a   1.000
_cell.length_b   1.000
_cell.length_c   1.000
_cell.angle_alpha   90.00
_cell.angle_beta   90.00
_cell.angle_gamma   90.00
#
_symmetry.space_group_name_H-M   'P 1'
#
loop_
_entity.id
_entity.type
_entity.pdbx_description
1 polymer ?
#
loop_
_entity_poly.entity_id
_entity_poly.type
_entity_poly.pdbx_seq_one_letter_code
_entity_poly.pdbx_strand_id
1 'polypeptide(L)'
;MQIPKIIHYFYDNVDLWKKGPNSQVRMCVCSWKKACPDYAFMLWHDRHPEFGEILRQSLFVRRAYELKLWAFVADYVRLYALHKYGGIYLDTDVQLLKNFDAFLNDGFFVSVEGDIREGENIPEPAVMGSVPGHPLLEETMKFYRSNHIFNWQNPIVPTVMKAAMRKFCGFSRIDYSSPEETRRAETFYFGSRRCDDYELYRGQRRWRNEEKRVSVYPGEYFCPCWYTFREKALTENTVAVHWNQSSWWNKDAFARLRASLKPKLPPPAEEKAFCLFGLPLAGIRRSRTKTKISVLGMIGIRITPTRFRLRLFGFLPLLKVVRKN
;
A
#
# COMPACT_ATOMS: atom_id res chain seq x y z
N MET A 1 14.73 -13.16 23.49
CA MET A 1 15.39 -12.86 22.20
C MET A 1 15.37 -11.36 21.99
N GLN A 2 16.46 -10.78 21.50
CA GLN A 2 16.57 -9.35 21.17
C GLN A 2 16.25 -9.11 19.69
N ILE A 3 15.84 -7.89 19.36
CA ILE A 3 15.64 -7.42 17.99
C ILE A 3 17.02 -7.39 17.30
N PRO A 4 17.19 -8.07 16.16
CA PRO A 4 18.44 -8.03 15.40
C PRO A 4 18.82 -6.61 14.93
N LYS A 5 20.12 -6.32 14.83
CA LYS A 5 20.63 -5.06 14.26
C LYS A 5 20.59 -5.07 12.74
N ILE A 6 19.38 -5.13 12.18
CA ILE A 6 19.12 -5.11 10.73
C ILE A 6 18.11 -4.00 10.43
N ILE A 7 18.43 -3.11 9.50
CA ILE A 7 17.52 -2.09 8.99
C ILE A 7 16.98 -2.57 7.64
N HIS A 8 15.68 -2.79 7.59
CA HIS A 8 14.91 -3.11 6.38
C HIS A 8 14.26 -1.85 5.83
N TYR A 9 14.20 -1.74 4.51
CA TYR A 9 13.45 -0.68 3.83
C TYR A 9 13.05 -1.14 2.44
N PHE A 10 11.92 -0.65 1.94
CA PHE A 10 11.45 -0.95 0.58
C PHE A 10 11.70 0.24 -0.35
N TYR A 11 12.26 -0.03 -1.53
CA TYR A 11 12.34 0.95 -2.60
C TYR A 11 12.16 0.25 -3.94
N ASP A 12 11.29 0.77 -4.79
CA ASP A 12 10.94 0.19 -6.10
C ASP A 12 12.02 0.42 -7.18
N ASN A 13 13.28 0.62 -6.76
CA ASN A 13 14.48 0.60 -7.60
C ASN A 13 15.68 0.21 -6.74
N VAL A 14 16.65 -0.51 -7.31
CA VAL A 14 17.87 -0.85 -6.56
C VAL A 14 18.84 0.32 -6.45
N ASP A 15 18.79 1.23 -7.42
CA ASP A 15 19.73 2.34 -7.51
C ASP A 15 19.06 3.64 -7.07
N LEU A 16 19.19 3.91 -5.77
CA LEU A 16 18.72 5.12 -5.08
C LEU A 16 19.33 6.41 -5.68
N TRP A 17 20.49 6.30 -6.33
CA TRP A 17 21.22 7.45 -6.87
C TRP A 17 20.83 7.76 -8.31
N LYS A 18 20.34 6.78 -9.07
CA LYS A 18 19.82 6.98 -10.43
C LYS A 18 18.34 7.35 -10.49
N LYS A 19 17.55 7.02 -9.47
CA LYS A 19 16.11 7.25 -9.52
C LYS A 19 15.72 8.69 -9.18
N GLY A 20 15.52 9.49 -10.22
CA GLY A 20 14.90 10.81 -10.14
C GLY A 20 15.69 11.85 -9.34
N PRO A 21 15.22 13.10 -9.35
CA PRO A 21 15.90 14.20 -8.66
C PRO A 21 15.71 14.18 -7.14
N ASN A 22 14.81 13.35 -6.59
CA ASN A 22 14.49 13.35 -5.16
C ASN A 22 15.71 12.91 -4.32
N SER A 23 16.37 13.89 -3.70
CA SER A 23 17.54 13.71 -2.85
C SER A 23 17.19 13.27 -1.43
N GLN A 24 15.92 13.30 -1.02
CA GLN A 24 15.55 13.05 0.37
C GLN A 24 15.73 11.60 0.77
N VAL A 25 15.34 10.65 -0.08
CA VAL A 25 15.59 9.21 0.19
C VAL A 25 17.08 8.96 0.43
N ARG A 26 17.95 9.63 -0.34
CA ARG A 26 19.39 9.55 -0.18
C ARG A 26 19.86 10.16 1.14
N MET A 27 19.32 11.33 1.50
CA MET A 27 19.58 11.98 2.79
C MET A 27 19.17 11.07 3.95
N CYS A 28 17.98 10.48 3.90
CA CYS A 28 17.48 9.53 4.89
C CYS A 28 18.41 8.32 5.01
N VAL A 29 18.71 7.62 3.90
CA VAL A 29 19.62 6.46 3.92
C VAL A 29 21.01 6.82 4.46
N CYS A 30 21.56 7.99 4.12
CA CYS A 30 22.82 8.47 4.68
C CYS A 30 22.73 8.71 6.20
N SER A 31 21.62 9.28 6.67
CA SER A 31 21.38 9.46 8.12
C SER A 31 21.35 8.11 8.85
N TRP A 32 20.82 7.06 8.21
CA TRP A 32 20.77 5.73 8.81
C TRP A 32 22.15 5.13 8.96
N LYS A 33 22.97 5.19 7.91
CA LYS A 33 24.36 4.72 7.95
C LYS A 33 25.22 5.47 8.96
N LYS A 34 24.95 6.77 9.14
CA LYS A 34 25.63 7.60 10.15
C LYS A 34 25.21 7.21 11.57
N ALA A 35 23.91 7.05 11.82
CA ALA A 35 23.39 6.75 13.14
C ALA A 35 23.63 5.30 13.57
N CYS A 36 23.57 4.36 12.63
CA CYS A 36 23.61 2.91 12.85
C CYS A 36 24.74 2.25 12.02
N PRO A 37 26.02 2.58 12.26
CA PRO A 37 27.13 2.11 11.43
C PRO A 37 27.39 0.60 11.54
N ASP A 38 26.96 -0.02 12.64
CA ASP A 38 27.10 -1.45 12.95
C ASP A 38 25.86 -2.27 12.57
N TYR A 39 24.83 -1.65 11.99
CA TYR A 39 23.62 -2.33 11.55
C TYR A 39 23.77 -2.83 10.11
N ALA A 40 23.25 -4.02 9.83
CA ALA A 40 23.10 -4.50 8.46
C ALA A 40 21.95 -3.77 7.76
N PHE A 41 22.05 -3.55 6.45
CA PHE A 41 21.00 -2.91 5.65
C PHE A 41 20.44 -3.88 4.62
N MET A 42 19.12 -4.04 4.60
CA MET A 42 18.42 -4.94 3.69
C MET A 42 17.39 -4.16 2.87
N LEU A 43 17.76 -3.89 1.61
CA LEU A 43 16.88 -3.27 0.63
C LEU A 43 15.94 -4.31 0.01
N TRP A 44 14.64 -4.08 0.16
CA TRP A 44 13.61 -4.84 -0.52
C TRP A 44 13.18 -4.13 -1.82
N HIS A 45 13.10 -4.90 -2.90
CA HIS A 45 12.67 -4.46 -4.22
C HIS A 45 12.14 -5.67 -5.01
N ASP A 46 11.59 -5.42 -6.20
CA ASP A 46 10.90 -6.43 -7.02
C ASP A 46 11.80 -7.53 -7.62
N ARG A 47 13.12 -7.35 -7.55
CA ARG A 47 14.14 -8.35 -7.95
C ARG A 47 14.79 -9.03 -6.75
N HIS A 48 14.36 -8.73 -5.52
CA HIS A 48 14.83 -9.46 -4.35
C HIS A 48 14.41 -10.94 -4.48
N PRO A 49 15.27 -11.93 -4.17
CA PRO A 49 14.98 -13.35 -4.42
C PRO A 49 13.66 -13.84 -3.82
N GLU A 50 13.29 -13.30 -2.66
CA GLU A 50 12.08 -13.66 -1.93
C GLU A 50 10.83 -12.87 -2.35
N PHE A 51 10.96 -11.88 -3.23
CA PHE A 51 9.84 -11.00 -3.59
C PHE A 51 8.68 -11.79 -4.21
N GLY A 52 8.98 -12.82 -5.01
CA GLY A 52 7.96 -13.71 -5.56
C GLY A 52 7.18 -14.47 -4.49
N GLU A 53 7.78 -14.77 -3.33
CA GLU A 53 7.09 -15.39 -2.21
C GLU A 53 6.08 -14.43 -1.59
N ILE A 54 6.47 -13.17 -1.37
CA ILE A 54 5.60 -12.10 -0.87
C ILE A 54 4.34 -11.97 -1.74
N LEU A 55 4.51 -11.93 -3.07
CA LEU A 55 3.39 -11.84 -4.01
C LEU A 55 2.48 -13.08 -4.01
N ARG A 56 3.00 -14.26 -3.65
CA ARG A 56 2.19 -15.49 -3.56
C ARG A 56 1.34 -15.53 -2.30
N GLN A 57 1.78 -14.90 -1.21
CA GLN A 57 1.07 -14.96 0.07
C GLN A 57 -0.19 -14.08 0.12
N SER A 58 -0.28 -13.03 -0.69
CA SER A 58 -1.42 -12.10 -0.67
C SER A 58 -1.87 -11.69 -2.06
N LEU A 59 -3.15 -11.96 -2.38
CA LEU A 59 -3.78 -11.43 -3.59
C LEU A 59 -3.77 -9.90 -3.60
N PHE A 60 -3.99 -9.26 -2.44
CA PHE A 60 -3.95 -7.81 -2.30
C PHE A 60 -2.60 -7.24 -2.72
N VAL A 61 -1.51 -7.78 -2.18
CA VAL A 61 -0.14 -7.33 -2.49
C VAL A 61 0.21 -7.59 -3.94
N ARG A 62 -0.19 -8.75 -4.49
CA ARG A 62 0.01 -9.05 -5.91
C ARG A 62 -0.70 -8.04 -6.82
N ARG A 63 -1.96 -7.69 -6.54
CA ARG A 63 -2.68 -6.66 -7.31
C ARG A 63 -2.09 -5.28 -7.13
N ALA A 64 -1.64 -4.92 -5.92
CA ALA A 64 -0.95 -3.68 -5.67
C ALA A 64 0.33 -3.57 -6.52
N TYR A 65 1.12 -4.64 -6.57
CA TYR A 65 2.33 -4.71 -7.40
C TYR A 65 2.03 -4.57 -8.89
N GLU A 66 1.07 -5.33 -9.43
CA GLU A 66 0.66 -5.27 -10.85
C GLU A 66 0.21 -3.85 -11.27
N LEU A 67 -0.39 -3.10 -10.34
CA LEU A 67 -0.85 -1.73 -10.54
C LEU A 67 0.19 -0.66 -10.15
N LYS A 68 1.40 -1.08 -9.75
CA LYS A 68 2.48 -0.19 -9.25
C LYS A 68 2.06 0.69 -8.07
N LEU A 69 1.18 0.17 -7.21
CA LEU A 69 0.76 0.82 -5.96
C LEU A 69 1.78 0.52 -4.85
N TRP A 70 2.96 1.12 -4.96
CA TRP A 70 4.13 0.75 -4.15
C TRP A 70 3.95 0.90 -2.64
N ALA A 71 3.17 1.86 -2.15
CA ALA A 71 2.90 1.96 -0.71
C ALA A 71 2.16 0.73 -0.17
N PHE A 72 1.16 0.21 -0.87
CA PHE A 72 0.48 -1.03 -0.46
C PHE A 72 1.38 -2.26 -0.55
N VAL A 73 2.39 -2.23 -1.43
CA VAL A 73 3.43 -3.28 -1.46
C VAL A 73 4.33 -3.15 -0.23
N ALA A 74 4.83 -1.95 0.06
CA ALA A 74 5.67 -1.66 1.22
C ALA A 74 5.00 -2.00 2.56
N ASP A 75 3.69 -1.73 2.67
CA ASP A 75 2.85 -2.08 3.83
C ASP A 75 2.92 -3.56 4.20
N TYR A 76 3.03 -4.46 3.22
CA TYR A 76 3.18 -5.89 3.50
C TYR A 76 4.64 -6.33 3.58
N VAL A 77 5.51 -5.75 2.75
CA VAL A 77 6.96 -6.06 2.77
C VAL A 77 7.55 -5.77 4.16
N ARG A 78 7.16 -4.67 4.82
CA ARG A 78 7.64 -4.34 6.18
C ARG A 78 7.29 -5.42 7.19
N LEU A 79 6.05 -5.94 7.12
CA LEU A 79 5.59 -6.99 8.01
C LEU A 79 6.30 -8.32 7.72
N TYR A 80 6.45 -8.68 6.44
CA TYR A 80 7.14 -9.89 6.03
C TYR A 80 8.61 -9.89 6.47
N ALA A 81 9.32 -8.79 6.22
CA ALA A 81 10.73 -8.62 6.56
C ALA A 81 10.94 -8.80 8.07
N LEU A 82 10.19 -8.05 8.88
CA LEU A 82 10.29 -8.12 10.33
C LEU A 82 9.84 -9.46 10.90
N HIS A 83 8.82 -10.09 10.32
CA HIS A 83 8.35 -11.40 10.80
C HIS A 83 9.39 -12.48 10.51
N LYS A 84 10.04 -12.44 9.34
CA LYS A 84 11.00 -13.48 8.94
C LYS A 84 12.38 -13.28 9.57
N TYR A 85 12.88 -12.04 9.56
CA TYR A 85 14.25 -11.73 9.95
C TYR A 85 14.37 -11.01 11.29
N GLY A 86 13.27 -10.51 11.85
CA GLY A 86 13.32 -9.49 12.88
C GLY A 86 13.87 -8.19 12.34
N GLY A 87 14.44 -7.36 13.20
CA GLY A 87 15.12 -6.13 12.82
C GLY A 87 14.24 -4.90 13.01
N ILE A 88 14.54 -3.86 12.24
CA ILE A 88 13.88 -2.57 12.28
C ILE A 88 13.54 -2.19 10.85
N TYR A 89 12.30 -1.81 10.59
CA TYR A 89 11.87 -1.31 9.31
C TYR A 89 11.79 0.22 9.35
N LEU A 90 12.27 0.87 8.28
CA LEU A 90 12.19 2.31 8.08
C LEU A 90 11.56 2.62 6.72
N ASP A 91 10.57 3.52 6.70
CA ASP A 91 10.14 4.16 5.46
C ASP A 91 11.24 5.07 4.90
N THR A 92 11.31 5.19 3.58
CA THR A 92 12.45 5.86 2.90
C THR A 92 12.52 7.37 3.10
N ASP A 93 11.48 7.97 3.65
CA ASP A 93 11.39 9.37 4.07
C ASP A 93 11.47 9.53 5.61
N VAL A 94 12.05 8.54 6.30
CA VAL A 94 12.45 8.66 7.70
C VAL A 94 13.92 9.05 7.80
N GLN A 95 14.23 10.14 8.50
CA GLN A 95 15.59 10.51 8.87
C GLN A 95 15.90 10.02 10.28
N LEU A 96 17.09 9.44 10.51
CA LEU A 96 17.56 9.10 11.85
C LEU A 96 18.44 10.20 12.44
N LEU A 97 18.22 10.47 13.71
CA LEU A 97 19.02 11.34 14.56
C LEU A 97 19.88 10.53 15.55
N LYS A 98 19.41 9.34 15.95
CA LYS A 98 20.06 8.44 16.91
C LYS A 98 19.94 6.99 16.46
N ASN A 99 20.73 6.11 17.08
CA ASN A 99 20.60 4.67 16.87
C ASN A 99 19.40 4.08 17.62
N PHE A 100 19.15 2.77 17.43
CA PHE A 100 18.02 2.06 18.03
C PHE A 100 18.39 1.13 19.19
N ASP A 101 19.62 1.22 19.73
CA ASP A 101 20.12 0.25 20.70
C ASP A 101 19.25 0.18 21.97
N ALA A 102 18.67 1.32 22.37
CA ALA A 102 17.77 1.41 23.51
C ALA A 102 16.46 0.61 23.36
N PHE A 103 16.05 0.23 22.14
CA PHE A 103 14.78 -0.43 21.84
C PHE A 103 14.92 -1.93 21.57
N LEU A 104 16.15 -2.44 21.46
CA LEU A 104 16.40 -3.81 20.99
C LEU A 104 15.86 -4.91 21.94
N ASN A 105 15.53 -4.56 23.19
CA ASN A 105 15.00 -5.48 24.18
C ASN A 105 13.47 -5.57 24.21
N ASP A 106 12.75 -4.77 23.40
CA ASP A 106 11.30 -4.65 23.50
C ASP A 106 10.52 -5.87 23.01
N GLY A 107 11.07 -6.67 22.11
CA GLY A 107 10.33 -7.73 21.42
C GLY A 107 9.61 -7.20 20.19
N PHE A 108 8.74 -6.21 20.35
CA PHE A 108 8.16 -5.40 19.28
C PHE A 108 8.05 -3.94 19.74
N PHE A 109 8.42 -3.00 18.89
CA PHE A 109 8.17 -1.58 19.12
C PHE A 109 7.64 -0.86 17.89
N VAL A 110 6.83 0.17 18.14
CA VAL A 110 6.32 1.14 17.16
C VAL A 110 6.00 2.45 17.91
N SER A 111 5.82 3.57 17.22
CA SER A 111 5.20 4.78 17.83
C SER A 111 3.74 4.92 17.41
N VAL A 112 3.09 6.01 17.82
CA VAL A 112 1.79 6.43 17.28
C VAL A 112 1.94 7.53 16.22
N GLU A 113 1.01 7.58 15.26
CA GLU A 113 0.88 8.63 14.24
C GLU A 113 -0.10 9.68 14.76
N GLY A 114 0.41 10.85 15.15
CA GLY A 114 -0.43 11.90 15.71
C GLY A 114 -1.29 11.42 16.88
N ASP A 115 -2.41 12.10 17.08
CA ASP A 115 -3.19 11.93 18.30
C ASP A 115 -4.43 11.08 18.16
N ILE A 116 -5.11 10.97 19.29
CA ILE A 116 -6.30 10.17 19.55
C ILE A 116 -7.40 10.54 18.55
N ARG A 117 -7.66 9.66 17.57
CA ARG A 117 -8.83 9.74 16.69
C ARG A 117 -9.93 8.87 17.26
N GLU A 118 -11.07 9.47 17.57
CA GLU A 118 -12.24 8.74 18.09
C GLU A 118 -11.92 7.97 19.39
N GLY A 119 -11.09 8.53 20.26
CA GLY A 119 -10.72 7.92 21.55
C GLY A 119 -9.52 6.96 21.50
N GLU A 120 -8.88 6.77 20.33
CA GLU A 120 -7.84 5.75 20.15
C GLU A 120 -6.64 6.28 19.34
N ASN A 121 -5.43 5.86 19.69
CA ASN A 121 -4.26 6.15 18.87
C ASN A 121 -4.19 5.24 17.64
N ILE A 122 -3.53 5.74 16.59
CA ILE A 122 -3.14 4.96 15.41
C ILE A 122 -1.65 4.67 15.51
N PRO A 123 -1.18 3.43 15.34
CA PRO A 123 0.25 3.14 15.31
C PRO A 123 0.89 3.75 14.06
N GLU A 124 2.16 4.18 14.18
CA GLU A 124 2.98 4.68 13.09
C GLU A 124 4.06 3.65 12.68
N PRO A 125 3.74 2.72 11.77
CA PRO A 125 4.64 1.68 11.28
C PRO A 125 5.68 2.18 10.26
N ALA A 126 5.85 3.49 10.04
CA ALA A 126 7.00 4.04 9.31
C ALA A 126 8.34 3.76 10.00
N VAL A 127 8.30 3.61 11.34
CA VAL A 127 9.41 3.11 12.16
C VAL A 127 8.87 2.06 13.10
N MET A 128 9.28 0.82 12.91
CA MET A 128 8.90 -0.29 13.78
C MET A 128 9.99 -1.34 13.84
N GLY A 129 10.14 -2.01 14.97
CA GLY A 129 11.11 -3.08 15.13
C GLY A 129 10.50 -4.31 15.78
N SER A 130 11.06 -5.47 15.48
CA SER A 130 10.59 -6.73 16.04
C SER A 130 11.64 -7.83 16.10
N VAL A 131 11.47 -8.77 17.02
CA VAL A 131 12.14 -10.06 16.97
C VAL A 131 11.56 -10.90 15.83
N PRO A 132 12.35 -11.80 15.23
CA PRO A 132 11.82 -12.73 14.24
C PRO A 132 10.68 -13.57 14.86
N GLY A 133 9.62 -13.78 14.08
CA GLY A 133 8.46 -14.58 14.45
C GLY A 133 7.52 -13.96 15.48
N HIS A 134 7.60 -12.64 15.74
CA HIS A 134 6.71 -12.02 16.73
C HIS A 134 5.22 -12.19 16.35
N PRO A 135 4.36 -12.74 17.24
CA PRO A 135 2.98 -13.12 16.86
C PRO A 135 2.10 -11.96 16.39
N LEU A 136 2.34 -10.74 16.88
CA LEU A 136 1.61 -9.55 16.40
C LEU A 136 1.78 -9.32 14.88
N LEU A 137 2.96 -9.61 14.32
CA LEU A 137 3.20 -9.43 12.89
C LEU A 137 2.40 -10.44 12.07
N GLU A 138 2.36 -11.70 12.53
CA GLU A 138 1.55 -12.74 11.91
C GLU A 138 0.04 -12.41 11.99
N GLU A 139 -0.45 -11.95 13.14
CA GLU A 139 -1.84 -11.46 13.28
C GLU A 139 -2.15 -10.31 12.32
N THR A 140 -1.22 -9.38 12.11
CA THR A 140 -1.38 -8.28 11.16
C THR A 140 -1.37 -8.79 9.71
N MET A 141 -0.44 -9.68 9.37
CA MET A 141 -0.31 -10.25 8.02
C MET A 141 -1.52 -11.09 7.61
N LYS A 142 -2.21 -11.76 8.55
CA LYS A 142 -3.44 -12.51 8.28
C LYS A 142 -4.52 -11.67 7.61
N PHE A 143 -4.65 -10.39 7.96
CA PHE A 143 -5.60 -9.48 7.31
C PHE A 143 -5.30 -9.36 5.81
N TYR A 144 -4.04 -9.08 5.45
CA TYR A 144 -3.63 -8.94 4.06
C TYR A 144 -3.66 -10.24 3.25
N ARG A 145 -3.45 -11.40 3.90
CA ARG A 145 -3.58 -12.72 3.25
C ARG A 145 -5.05 -13.09 2.98
N SER A 146 -5.98 -12.51 3.75
CA SER A 146 -7.40 -12.72 3.60
C SER A 146 -8.03 -11.82 2.53
N ASN A 147 -8.98 -12.37 1.76
CA ASN A 147 -9.77 -11.57 0.83
C ASN A 147 -10.72 -10.58 1.55
N HIS A 148 -10.93 -10.71 2.86
CA HIS A 148 -11.71 -9.73 3.62
C HIS A 148 -11.06 -8.33 3.62
N ILE A 149 -9.76 -8.21 3.35
CA ILE A 149 -9.07 -6.91 3.23
C ILE A 149 -9.70 -6.00 2.16
N PHE A 150 -10.31 -6.57 1.12
CA PHE A 150 -10.95 -5.77 0.07
C PHE A 150 -12.27 -5.11 0.51
N ASN A 151 -12.82 -5.53 1.66
CA ASN A 151 -14.02 -4.93 2.25
C ASN A 151 -13.69 -3.76 3.19
N TRP A 152 -12.42 -3.55 3.52
CA TRP A 152 -11.99 -2.45 4.38
C TRP A 152 -12.08 -1.12 3.65
N GLN A 153 -12.43 -0.06 4.37
CA GLN A 153 -12.49 1.29 3.78
C GLN A 153 -11.09 1.82 3.43
N ASN A 154 -10.11 1.59 4.31
CA ASN A 154 -8.75 2.05 4.17
C ASN A 154 -7.75 0.99 4.68
N PRO A 155 -7.36 -0.01 3.87
CA PRO A 155 -6.50 -1.13 4.29
C PRO A 155 -5.00 -0.78 4.22
N ILE A 156 -4.62 0.34 4.83
CA ILE A 156 -3.22 0.71 5.02
C ILE A 156 -2.69 0.07 6.30
N VAL A 157 -1.38 -0.13 6.39
CA VAL A 157 -0.80 -0.84 7.55
C VAL A 157 -1.08 -0.17 8.90
N PRO A 158 -1.17 1.17 9.07
CA PRO A 158 -1.58 1.77 10.35
C PRO A 158 -2.96 1.29 10.84
N THR A 159 -3.96 1.22 9.96
CA THR A 159 -5.33 0.84 10.34
C THR A 159 -5.44 -0.67 10.58
N VAL A 160 -4.77 -1.47 9.75
CA VAL A 160 -4.75 -2.94 9.91
C VAL A 160 -4.00 -3.32 11.18
N MET A 161 -2.86 -2.69 11.44
CA MET A 161 -2.07 -2.91 12.66
C MET A 161 -2.81 -2.44 13.90
N LYS A 162 -3.52 -1.30 13.85
CA LYS A 162 -4.39 -0.86 14.96
C LYS A 162 -5.37 -1.97 15.37
N ALA A 163 -6.07 -2.56 14.41
CA ALA A 163 -7.01 -3.65 14.67
C ALA A 163 -6.31 -4.91 15.22
N ALA A 164 -5.15 -5.27 14.67
CA ALA A 164 -4.37 -6.40 15.13
C ALA A 164 -3.85 -6.20 16.57
N MET A 165 -3.33 -5.02 16.89
CA MET A 165 -2.84 -4.67 18.22
C MET A 165 -3.96 -4.67 19.26
N ARG A 166 -5.13 -4.12 18.94
CA ARG A 166 -6.32 -4.22 19.80
C ARG A 166 -6.64 -5.67 20.13
N LYS A 167 -6.74 -6.52 19.10
CA LYS A 167 -7.07 -7.93 19.26
C LYS A 167 -6.00 -8.70 20.04
N PHE A 168 -4.73 -8.41 19.78
CA PHE A 168 -3.60 -9.20 20.28
C PHE A 168 -3.15 -8.83 21.70
N CYS A 169 -3.11 -7.54 22.00
CA CYS A 169 -2.53 -7.02 23.24
C CYS A 169 -3.38 -5.96 23.95
N GLY A 170 -4.60 -5.70 23.44
CA GLY A 170 -5.52 -4.73 24.05
C GLY A 170 -5.12 -3.28 23.87
N PHE A 171 -4.13 -2.97 23.01
CA PHE A 171 -3.70 -1.60 22.80
C PHE A 171 -4.85 -0.74 22.26
N SER A 172 -5.00 0.45 22.84
CA SER A 172 -5.99 1.44 22.43
C SER A 172 -5.37 2.83 22.31
N ARG A 173 -4.65 3.25 23.35
CA ARG A 173 -3.95 4.53 23.40
C ARG A 173 -2.72 4.46 24.29
N ILE A 174 -1.82 5.43 24.12
CA ILE A 174 -0.67 5.62 24.99
C ILE A 174 -1.07 6.23 26.34
N ASP A 175 -0.17 6.12 27.32
CA ASP A 175 -0.38 6.62 28.68
C ASP A 175 0.03 8.10 28.79
N TYR A 176 -0.39 8.76 29.88
CA TYR A 176 0.03 10.11 30.26
C TYR A 176 0.70 10.11 31.63
N SER A 177 1.43 11.17 31.97
CA SER A 177 2.24 11.22 33.21
C SER A 177 1.39 11.34 34.47
N SER A 178 0.13 11.78 34.37
CA SER A 178 -0.82 11.79 35.50
C SER A 178 -2.27 11.50 35.09
N PRO A 179 -3.14 11.07 36.02
CA PRO A 179 -4.58 10.96 35.77
C PRO A 179 -5.24 12.28 35.38
N GLU A 180 -4.70 13.42 35.82
CA GLU A 180 -5.17 14.74 35.43
C GLU A 180 -4.87 15.03 33.96
N GLU A 181 -3.65 14.74 33.51
CA GLU A 181 -3.27 14.85 32.10
C GLU A 181 -4.08 13.90 31.22
N THR A 182 -4.37 12.68 31.69
CA THR A 182 -5.26 11.76 30.99
C THR A 182 -6.65 12.38 30.77
N ARG A 183 -7.25 12.97 31.82
CA ARG A 183 -8.56 13.64 31.71
C ARG A 183 -8.51 14.87 30.80
N ARG A 184 -7.42 15.64 30.87
CA ARG A 184 -7.18 16.80 30.01
C ARG A 184 -7.05 16.37 28.55
N ALA A 185 -6.30 15.30 28.27
CA ALA A 185 -6.18 14.70 26.95
C ALA A 185 -7.55 14.24 26.42
N GLU A 186 -8.33 13.52 27.23
CA GLU A 186 -9.69 13.08 26.87
C GLU A 186 -10.59 14.26 26.48
N THR A 187 -10.57 15.33 27.28
CA THR A 187 -11.37 16.53 27.04
C THR A 187 -10.90 17.25 25.77
N PHE A 188 -9.58 17.38 25.58
CA PHE A 188 -8.99 18.04 24.43
C PHE A 188 -9.32 17.31 23.11
N TYR A 189 -9.11 15.99 23.06
CA TYR A 189 -9.34 15.19 21.84
C TYR A 189 -10.81 14.91 21.55
N PHE A 190 -11.72 15.18 22.49
CA PHE A 190 -13.15 15.21 22.19
C PHE A 190 -13.50 16.33 21.19
N GLY A 191 -12.77 17.46 21.24
CA GLY A 191 -13.03 18.64 20.42
C GLY A 191 -12.05 18.88 19.26
N SER A 192 -10.86 18.27 19.27
CA SER A 192 -9.82 18.51 18.27
C SER A 192 -9.27 17.22 17.66
N ARG A 193 -8.94 17.28 16.35
CA ARG A 193 -8.32 16.16 15.61
C ARG A 193 -6.80 16.13 15.67
N ARG A 194 -6.16 17.16 16.23
CA ARG A 194 -4.69 17.31 16.30
C ARG A 194 -4.30 18.00 17.60
N CYS A 195 -3.29 17.47 18.29
CA CYS A 195 -2.70 18.12 19.46
C CYS A 195 -1.96 19.37 19.04
N ASP A 196 -2.46 20.52 19.49
CA ASP A 196 -1.78 21.81 19.51
C ASP A 196 -1.46 22.27 20.93
N ASP A 197 -1.60 21.36 21.90
CA ASP A 197 -1.24 21.53 23.29
C ASP A 197 0.12 20.88 23.58
N TYR A 198 1.17 21.69 23.66
CA TYR A 198 2.53 21.20 23.82
C TYR A 198 2.77 20.44 25.13
N GLU A 199 2.06 20.81 26.21
CA GLU A 199 2.17 20.12 27.49
C GLU A 199 1.56 18.73 27.41
N LEU A 200 0.39 18.59 26.75
CA LEU A 200 -0.19 17.27 26.49
C LEU A 200 0.72 16.42 25.61
N TYR A 201 1.37 17.01 24.61
CA TYR A 201 2.34 16.31 23.77
C TYR A 201 3.53 15.77 24.59
N ARG A 202 4.12 16.59 25.47
CA ARG A 202 5.24 16.20 26.34
C ARG A 202 4.84 15.27 27.48
N GLY A 203 3.57 15.29 27.90
CA GLY A 203 3.02 14.42 28.93
C GLY A 203 2.80 12.97 28.48
N GLN A 204 2.91 12.68 27.17
CA GLN A 204 2.73 11.33 26.61
C GLN A 204 3.80 10.35 27.12
N ARG A 205 3.38 9.12 27.43
CA ARG A 205 4.23 8.05 27.97
C ARG A 205 4.10 6.78 27.15
N ARG A 206 5.18 6.00 27.11
CA ARG A 206 5.21 4.70 26.46
C ARG A 206 4.19 3.76 27.11
N TRP A 207 3.31 3.19 26.31
CA TRP A 207 2.48 2.07 26.71
C TRP A 207 3.24 0.75 26.50
N ARG A 208 3.11 -0.19 27.43
CA ARG A 208 3.81 -1.48 27.34
C ARG A 208 2.96 -2.64 27.84
N ASN A 209 2.98 -3.72 27.06
CA ASN A 209 2.47 -5.03 27.48
C ASN A 209 3.66 -5.99 27.61
N GLU A 210 4.03 -6.35 28.84
CA GLU A 210 5.19 -7.20 29.12
C GLU A 210 4.99 -8.65 28.67
N GLU A 211 3.80 -9.22 28.90
CA GLU A 211 3.48 -10.59 28.53
C GLU A 211 3.58 -10.80 27.01
N LYS A 212 3.02 -9.84 26.25
CA LYS A 212 3.03 -9.87 24.79
C LYS A 212 4.29 -9.25 24.19
N ARG A 213 5.16 -8.65 25.00
CA ARG A 213 6.39 -7.95 24.59
C ARG A 213 6.14 -6.91 23.50
N VAL A 214 5.15 -6.04 23.72
CA VAL A 214 4.79 -4.95 22.81
C VAL A 214 5.01 -3.63 23.52
N SER A 215 5.80 -2.74 22.92
CA SER A 215 6.01 -1.36 23.36
C SER A 215 5.48 -0.38 22.32
N VAL A 216 4.68 0.60 22.75
CA VAL A 216 4.17 1.65 21.90
C VAL A 216 4.63 3.00 22.43
N TYR A 217 5.45 3.68 21.64
CA TYR A 217 6.08 4.94 22.01
C TYR A 217 5.23 6.15 21.62
N PRO A 218 5.33 7.26 22.37
CA PRO A 218 4.81 8.54 21.92
C PRO A 218 5.36 8.96 20.55
N GLY A 219 4.61 9.81 19.85
CA GLY A 219 5.02 10.30 18.52
C GLY A 219 6.37 11.03 18.52
N GLU A 220 6.79 11.63 19.64
CA GLU A 220 8.08 12.35 19.77
C GLU A 220 9.32 11.51 19.44
N TYR A 221 9.23 10.18 19.57
CA TYR A 221 10.36 9.29 19.35
C TYR A 221 10.68 9.14 17.87
N PHE A 222 9.67 8.91 17.03
CA PHE A 222 9.88 8.52 15.63
C PHE A 222 9.10 9.35 14.59
N CYS A 223 8.05 10.08 14.99
CA CYS A 223 7.22 10.90 14.11
C CYS A 223 6.84 12.26 14.73
N PRO A 224 7.81 13.06 15.22
CA PRO A 224 7.51 14.34 15.89
C PRO A 224 6.90 15.39 14.95
N CYS A 225 7.19 15.32 13.64
CA CYS A 225 6.74 16.33 12.67
C CYS A 225 5.27 16.20 12.24
N TRP A 226 4.54 15.19 12.74
CA TRP A 226 3.07 15.14 12.61
C TRP A 226 2.38 16.22 13.46
N TYR A 227 3.08 16.79 14.44
CA TYR A 227 2.56 17.76 15.38
C TYR A 227 2.73 19.20 14.90
N THR A 228 1.85 20.11 15.35
CA THR A 228 1.85 21.52 14.92
C THR A 228 3.07 22.30 15.39
N PHE A 229 3.86 21.74 16.30
CA PHE A 229 4.95 22.41 17.02
C PHE A 229 6.25 22.59 16.21
N ARG A 230 6.33 22.08 14.98
CA ARG A 230 7.52 22.18 14.11
C ARG A 230 8.79 21.72 14.84
N GLU A 231 9.83 22.55 14.91
CA GLU A 231 11.10 22.25 15.59
C GLU A 231 10.93 21.99 17.08
N LYS A 232 9.92 22.58 17.74
CA LYS A 232 9.65 22.31 19.16
C LYS A 232 9.16 20.89 19.43
N ALA A 233 8.70 20.16 18.41
CA ALA A 233 8.36 18.76 18.55
C ALA A 233 9.60 17.85 18.70
N LEU A 234 10.80 18.36 18.40
CA LEU A 234 12.04 17.61 18.60
C LEU A 234 12.46 17.71 20.06
N THR A 235 12.70 16.55 20.68
CA THR A 235 13.05 16.44 22.09
C THR A 235 14.32 15.61 22.26
N GLU A 236 14.82 15.54 23.48
CA GLU A 236 15.90 14.63 23.85
C GLU A 236 15.56 13.15 23.61
N ASN A 237 14.28 12.80 23.46
CA ASN A 237 13.85 11.43 23.17
C ASN A 237 13.78 11.15 21.66
N THR A 238 13.83 12.18 20.81
CA THR A 238 13.67 11.99 19.36
C THR A 238 14.83 11.18 18.78
N VAL A 239 14.48 10.07 18.15
CA VAL A 239 15.39 9.15 17.46
C VAL A 239 15.26 9.28 15.96
N ALA A 240 14.05 9.54 15.47
CA ALA A 240 13.77 9.64 14.05
C ALA A 240 12.76 10.75 13.73
N VAL A 241 12.84 11.25 12.50
CA VAL A 241 11.91 12.21 11.92
C VAL A 241 11.32 11.62 10.66
N HIS A 242 10.03 11.28 10.70
CA HIS A 242 9.27 10.90 9.51
C HIS A 242 8.76 12.15 8.78
N TRP A 243 9.18 12.34 7.54
CA TRP A 243 8.90 13.55 6.75
C TRP A 243 7.55 13.53 6.01
N ASN A 244 6.77 12.44 6.09
CA ASN A 244 5.40 12.32 5.58
C ASN A 244 5.21 12.81 4.14
N GLN A 245 6.15 12.45 3.25
CA GLN A 245 6.21 12.98 1.88
C GLN A 245 4.94 12.73 1.08
N SER A 246 4.08 11.80 1.51
CA SER A 246 2.80 11.47 0.88
C SER A 246 2.94 11.20 -0.63
N SER A 247 4.16 10.90 -1.10
CA SER A 247 4.51 10.80 -2.51
C SER A 247 3.84 9.59 -3.20
N TRP A 248 3.21 8.74 -2.38
CA TRP A 248 2.44 7.57 -2.72
C TRP A 248 0.91 7.75 -2.56
N TRP A 249 0.44 8.84 -1.94
CA TRP A 249 -0.98 9.04 -1.69
C TRP A 249 -1.71 9.39 -2.98
N ASN A 250 -2.44 8.42 -3.51
CA ASN A 250 -3.38 8.63 -4.59
C ASN A 250 -4.76 8.25 -4.05
N LYS A 251 -5.67 9.23 -3.98
CA LYS A 251 -7.01 9.08 -3.37
C LYS A 251 -7.79 7.89 -3.96
N ASP A 252 -7.50 7.51 -5.21
CA ASP A 252 -8.16 6.42 -5.90
C ASP A 252 -7.35 5.12 -5.94
N ALA A 253 -6.17 5.05 -5.30
CA ALA A 253 -5.31 3.86 -5.34
C ALA A 253 -6.06 2.59 -4.94
N PHE A 254 -6.77 2.64 -3.82
CA PHE A 254 -7.53 1.50 -3.35
C PHE A 254 -8.78 1.23 -4.20
N ALA A 255 -9.41 2.26 -4.77
CA ALA A 255 -10.51 2.09 -5.72
C ALA A 255 -10.04 1.38 -7.00
N ARG A 256 -8.88 1.76 -7.56
CA ARG A 256 -8.25 1.06 -8.70
C ARG A 256 -7.93 -0.39 -8.36
N LEU A 257 -7.37 -0.63 -7.18
CA LEU A 257 -7.05 -1.97 -6.70
C LEU A 257 -8.32 -2.84 -6.62
N ARG A 258 -9.42 -2.35 -6.03
CA ARG A 258 -10.71 -3.05 -6.03
C ARG A 258 -11.27 -3.26 -7.44
N ALA A 259 -11.16 -2.26 -8.32
CA ALA A 259 -11.61 -2.38 -9.70
C ALA A 259 -10.85 -3.47 -10.48
N SER A 260 -9.56 -3.69 -10.17
CA SER A 260 -8.74 -4.73 -10.81
C SER A 260 -9.19 -6.17 -10.52
N LEU A 261 -9.99 -6.37 -9.46
CA LEU A 261 -10.58 -7.67 -9.13
C LEU A 261 -11.81 -8.00 -9.98
N LYS A 262 -12.46 -6.99 -10.56
CA LYS A 262 -13.62 -7.23 -11.43
C LYS A 262 -13.14 -7.95 -12.69
N PRO A 263 -13.87 -8.98 -13.17
CA PRO A 263 -13.54 -9.60 -14.44
C PRO A 263 -13.48 -8.52 -15.52
N LYS A 264 -12.38 -8.50 -16.30
CA LYS A 264 -12.26 -7.56 -17.41
C LYS A 264 -13.45 -7.80 -18.34
N LEU A 265 -14.27 -6.76 -18.54
CA LEU A 265 -15.30 -6.80 -19.57
C LEU A 265 -14.61 -7.19 -20.89
N PRO A 266 -15.21 -8.09 -21.68
CA PRO A 266 -14.68 -8.35 -23.00
C PRO A 266 -14.58 -7.00 -23.75
N PRO A 267 -13.55 -6.82 -24.59
CA PRO A 267 -13.46 -5.60 -25.39
C PRO A 267 -14.78 -5.39 -26.13
N PRO A 268 -15.27 -4.13 -26.25
CA PRO A 268 -16.48 -3.85 -26.99
C PRO A 268 -16.36 -4.45 -28.40
N ALA A 269 -17.48 -5.01 -28.89
CA ALA A 269 -17.53 -5.59 -30.23
C ALA A 269 -17.05 -4.55 -31.26
N GLU A 270 -16.07 -4.91 -32.10
CA GLU A 270 -15.69 -4.06 -33.23
C GLU A 270 -16.89 -3.92 -34.16
N GLU A 271 -17.32 -2.69 -34.37
CA GLU A 271 -18.44 -2.36 -35.26
C GLU A 271 -17.92 -1.46 -36.38
N LYS A 272 -18.08 -1.92 -37.63
CA LYS A 272 -17.77 -1.14 -38.83
C LYS A 272 -19.04 -1.01 -39.66
N ALA A 273 -19.44 0.22 -39.94
CA ALA A 273 -20.55 0.55 -40.82
C ALA A 273 -20.01 1.07 -42.16
N PHE A 274 -20.60 0.60 -43.25
CA PHE A 274 -20.34 1.05 -44.60
C PHE A 274 -21.59 1.73 -45.13
N CYS A 275 -21.47 3.01 -45.50
CA CYS A 275 -22.57 3.82 -46.01
C CYS A 275 -22.24 4.33 -47.42
N LEU A 276 -23.28 4.54 -48.24
CA LEU A 276 -23.18 5.22 -49.52
C LEU A 276 -24.20 6.36 -49.53
N PHE A 277 -23.74 7.61 -49.70
CA PHE A 277 -24.57 8.81 -49.61
C PHE A 277 -25.41 8.90 -48.33
N GLY A 278 -24.87 8.47 -47.19
CA GLY A 278 -25.56 8.48 -45.89
C GLY A 278 -26.54 7.33 -45.66
N LEU A 279 -26.78 6.47 -46.67
CA LEU A 279 -27.59 5.26 -46.50
C LEU A 279 -26.72 4.08 -46.02
N PRO A 280 -27.12 3.35 -44.96
CA PRO A 280 -26.37 2.22 -44.46
C PRO A 280 -26.45 1.04 -45.45
N LEU A 281 -25.32 0.67 -46.05
CA LEU A 281 -25.22 -0.46 -46.99
C LEU A 281 -24.95 -1.77 -46.24
N ALA A 282 -23.97 -1.76 -45.33
CA ALA A 282 -23.60 -2.95 -44.56
C ALA A 282 -23.03 -2.59 -43.19
N GLY A 283 -23.33 -3.41 -42.19
CA GLY A 283 -22.75 -3.35 -40.85
C GLY A 283 -22.07 -4.66 -40.51
N ILE A 284 -20.81 -4.61 -40.07
CA ILE A 284 -20.07 -5.75 -39.54
C ILE A 284 -19.91 -5.56 -38.05
N ARG A 285 -20.43 -6.50 -37.26
CA ARG A 285 -20.23 -6.56 -35.82
C ARG A 285 -19.50 -7.85 -35.46
N ARG A 286 -18.29 -7.73 -34.90
CA ARG A 286 -17.47 -8.87 -34.48
C ARG A 286 -17.56 -9.07 -32.98
N SER A 287 -17.92 -10.27 -32.54
CA SER A 287 -17.80 -10.73 -31.15
C SER A 287 -16.81 -11.90 -31.06
N ARG A 288 -16.49 -12.35 -29.85
CA ARG A 288 -15.57 -13.49 -29.61
C ARG A 288 -16.03 -14.80 -30.27
N THR A 289 -17.34 -15.00 -30.46
CA THR A 289 -17.91 -16.28 -30.91
C THR A 289 -18.65 -16.18 -32.24
N LYS A 290 -18.98 -14.97 -32.70
CA LYS A 290 -19.80 -14.76 -33.91
C LYS A 290 -19.41 -13.47 -34.61
N THR A 291 -19.42 -13.51 -35.95
CA THR A 291 -19.42 -12.30 -36.78
C THR A 291 -20.83 -12.13 -37.34
N LYS A 292 -21.47 -11.00 -37.03
CA LYS A 292 -22.77 -10.63 -37.59
C LYS A 292 -22.55 -9.63 -38.72
N ILE A 293 -23.11 -9.92 -39.89
CA ILE A 293 -23.12 -9.02 -41.04
C ILE A 293 -24.58 -8.67 -41.33
N SER A 294 -24.89 -7.38 -41.29
CA SER A 294 -26.20 -6.82 -41.63
C SER A 294 -26.06 -6.12 -42.97
N VAL A 295 -26.96 -6.37 -43.93
CA VAL A 295 -26.94 -5.69 -45.24
C VAL A 295 -28.37 -5.26 -45.58
N LEU A 296 -28.55 -4.05 -46.12
CA LEU A 296 -29.86 -3.56 -46.55
C LEU A 296 -30.14 -4.04 -47.99
N GLY A 297 -31.12 -4.93 -48.19
CA GLY A 297 -31.55 -5.44 -49.51
C GLY A 297 -31.89 -6.94 -49.53
N MET A 298 -32.47 -7.43 -50.62
CA MET A 298 -32.71 -8.88 -50.82
C MET A 298 -31.40 -9.61 -51.15
N ILE A 299 -31.08 -10.64 -50.37
CA ILE A 299 -29.86 -11.44 -50.53
C ILE A 299 -30.17 -12.66 -51.42
N GLY A 300 -29.51 -12.73 -52.57
CA GLY A 300 -29.41 -13.96 -53.36
C GLY A 300 -28.17 -14.75 -52.94
N ILE A 301 -28.36 -15.92 -52.33
CA ILE A 301 -27.27 -16.81 -51.94
C ILE A 301 -27.16 -17.93 -52.99
N ARG A 302 -25.95 -18.10 -53.57
CA ARG A 302 -25.64 -19.26 -54.42
C ARG A 302 -24.43 -20.00 -53.87
N ILE A 303 -24.65 -21.23 -53.45
CA ILE A 303 -23.62 -22.12 -52.88
C ILE A 303 -23.25 -23.15 -53.94
N THR A 304 -21.97 -23.27 -54.26
CA THR A 304 -21.42 -24.39 -55.04
C THR A 304 -20.29 -25.06 -54.25
N PRO A 305 -19.89 -26.31 -54.59
CA PRO A 305 -18.92 -27.09 -53.80
C PRO A 305 -17.58 -26.37 -53.58
N THR A 306 -17.19 -25.49 -54.50
CA THR A 306 -15.91 -24.78 -54.48
C THR A 306 -16.05 -23.28 -54.21
N ARG A 307 -17.27 -22.70 -54.16
CA ARG A 307 -17.46 -21.25 -54.06
C ARG A 307 -18.72 -20.86 -53.29
N PHE A 308 -18.56 -19.83 -52.46
CA PHE A 308 -19.67 -19.08 -51.86
C PHE A 308 -19.84 -17.76 -52.61
N ARG A 309 -21.03 -17.48 -53.15
CA ARG A 309 -21.34 -16.21 -53.81
C ARG A 309 -22.55 -15.56 -53.16
N LEU A 310 -22.33 -14.35 -52.64
CA LEU A 310 -23.37 -13.45 -52.17
C LEU A 310 -23.69 -12.44 -53.28
N ARG A 311 -24.97 -12.30 -53.65
CA ARG A 311 -25.44 -11.22 -54.52
C ARG A 311 -26.47 -10.39 -53.77
N LEU A 312 -26.34 -9.07 -53.80
CA LEU A 312 -27.45 -8.16 -53.51
C LEU A 312 -28.14 -7.83 -54.83
N PHE A 313 -29.46 -8.02 -54.89
CA PHE A 313 -30.24 -7.55 -56.03
C PHE A 313 -30.44 -6.04 -55.92
N GLY A 314 -29.91 -5.27 -56.87
CA GLY A 314 -30.15 -3.82 -57.01
C GLY A 314 -28.97 -2.97 -57.50
N PHE A 315 -27.72 -3.37 -57.24
CA PHE A 315 -26.52 -2.67 -57.72
C PHE A 315 -25.36 -3.66 -57.97
N LEU A 316 -24.34 -3.26 -58.75
CA LEU A 316 -23.18 -4.06 -59.18
C LEU A 316 -22.58 -4.94 -58.05
N PRO A 317 -22.04 -6.13 -58.37
CA PRO A 317 -21.57 -7.09 -57.37
C PRO A 317 -20.40 -6.51 -56.55
N LEU A 318 -20.64 -6.30 -55.25
CA LEU A 318 -19.68 -5.60 -54.37
C LEU A 318 -18.56 -6.49 -53.79
N LEU A 319 -18.67 -7.82 -53.75
CA LEU A 319 -17.61 -8.68 -53.18
C LEU A 319 -17.57 -10.09 -53.78
N LYS A 320 -16.35 -10.55 -54.11
CA LYS A 320 -16.01 -11.94 -54.47
C LYS A 320 -15.09 -12.49 -53.38
N VAL A 321 -15.61 -13.32 -52.48
CA VAL A 321 -14.77 -14.03 -51.50
C VAL A 321 -14.37 -15.37 -52.09
N VAL A 322 -13.09 -15.53 -52.40
CA VAL A 322 -12.51 -16.82 -52.82
C VAL A 322 -12.01 -17.51 -51.56
N ARG A 323 -12.48 -18.73 -51.30
CA ARG A 323 -11.93 -19.57 -50.24
C ARG A 323 -10.50 -19.93 -50.66
N LYS A 324 -9.49 -19.41 -49.96
CA LYS A 324 -8.14 -19.97 -50.03
C LYS A 324 -8.12 -21.17 -49.07
N ASN A 325 -7.65 -22.30 -49.58
CA ASN A 325 -7.39 -23.50 -48.77
C ASN A 325 -6.41 -23.18 -47.64
#